data_AF-E9DVS6-F1
#
_entry.id   AF-E9DVS6-F1
#
_cell.length_a   1.000
_cell.length_b   1.000
_cell.length_c   1.000
_cell.angle_alpha   90.00
_cell.angle_beta   90.00
_cell.angle_gamma   90.00
#
_symmetry.space_group_name_H-M   'P 1'
#
loop_
_entity.id
_entity.type
_entity.pdbx_description
1 polymer ?
#
loop_
_entity_poly.entity_id
_entity_poly.type
_entity_poly.pdbx_seq_one_letter_code
_entity_poly.pdbx_strand_id
1 'polypeptide(L)'
;MQDARGQMAARETLNARSRARWAALVEDKDFNAACAVLSGFCAMSPWETVNRVLYLQGPPRPSGITNQSSIDKPLRKDLALLWKELHQSLSRQSCILQVRYEIVKDRDMGPSSAPMDLDSMPGVLRWADFPDPPHGRPLLTQRKMVEIWEQKKLLPIMRDNNYRFFREEIEFCLTRQYFLRPIGDYAPLESRGGQQPSPLASLPAWDAVTPVDMQNRWILLVKSHVVQDNKPDDIKIAQDQLLSIRLELEGAFDFKTIDRKVHDTRIAQQQQGIQALPQKVMLGKS
;
A
#
# COMPACT_ATOMS: atom_id res chain seq x y z
N MET A 1 9.08 -28.44 12.10
CA MET A 1 9.42 -27.59 10.94
C MET A 1 8.36 -27.59 9.81
N GLN A 2 7.33 -28.45 9.83
CA GLN A 2 6.27 -28.45 8.79
C GLN A 2 5.15 -27.42 9.02
N ASP A 3 4.96 -26.94 10.25
CA ASP A 3 3.83 -26.12 10.70
C ASP A 3 3.60 -24.81 9.92
N ALA A 4 4.68 -24.05 9.69
CA ALA A 4 4.61 -22.74 9.02
C ALA A 4 4.08 -22.80 7.57
N ARG A 5 4.10 -23.97 6.91
CA ARG A 5 3.46 -24.16 5.60
C ARG A 5 1.96 -24.44 5.72
N GLY A 6 1.49 -25.02 6.82
CA GLY A 6 0.06 -25.19 7.10
C GLY A 6 -0.65 -23.85 7.31
N GLN A 7 -0.04 -22.96 8.09
CA GLN A 7 -0.56 -21.60 8.31
C GLN A 7 -0.61 -20.76 7.02
N MET A 8 0.22 -21.08 6.01
CA MET A 8 0.18 -20.43 4.70
C MET A 8 -1.12 -20.73 3.94
N ALA A 9 -1.72 -21.91 4.13
CA ALA A 9 -3.02 -22.26 3.55
C ALA A 9 -4.19 -21.47 4.17
N ALA A 10 -4.03 -20.93 5.38
CA ALA A 10 -5.02 -20.04 6.00
C ALA A 10 -5.00 -18.60 5.43
N ARG A 11 -4.13 -18.28 4.45
CA ARG A 11 -4.17 -17.03 3.67
C ARG A 11 -5.27 -17.05 2.58
N GLU A 12 -6.31 -17.88 2.70
CA GLU A 12 -7.45 -17.89 1.77
C GLU A 12 -8.21 -16.54 1.77
N THR A 13 -7.92 -15.70 0.77
CA THR A 13 -8.81 -14.66 0.25
C THR A 13 -9.36 -13.65 1.27
N LEU A 14 -8.47 -13.04 2.07
CA LEU A 14 -8.79 -11.86 2.89
C LEU A 14 -8.94 -10.58 2.02
N ASN A 15 -9.96 -10.62 1.16
CA ASN A 15 -10.34 -9.58 0.20
C ASN A 15 -11.03 -8.40 0.94
N ALA A 16 -10.25 -7.70 1.77
CA ALA A 16 -10.76 -6.65 2.65
C ALA A 16 -11.16 -5.38 1.86
N ARG A 17 -12.41 -4.95 2.04
CA ARG A 17 -12.99 -3.75 1.39
C ARG A 17 -12.85 -2.49 2.22
N SER A 18 -13.14 -2.57 3.52
CA SER A 18 -12.96 -1.47 4.47
C SER A 18 -11.95 -1.84 5.55
N ARG A 19 -11.32 -0.84 6.13
CA ARG A 19 -10.00 -1.03 6.73
C ARG A 19 -9.66 0.12 7.70
N ALA A 20 -9.32 -0.20 8.95
CA ALA A 20 -9.14 0.77 10.03
C ALA A 20 -7.84 0.55 10.85
N ARG A 21 -7.03 1.60 11.10
CA ARG A 21 -5.71 1.48 11.77
C ARG A 21 -5.28 2.62 12.70
N TRP A 22 -4.19 2.33 13.40
CA TRP A 22 -3.25 3.25 14.03
C TRP A 22 -1.79 2.98 13.67
N ALA A 23 -0.91 3.84 14.19
CA ALA A 23 0.53 3.65 14.21
C ALA A 23 1.14 4.03 15.57
N ALA A 24 2.26 3.41 15.93
CA ALA A 24 3.20 3.87 16.95
C ALA A 24 4.63 3.74 16.40
N LEU A 25 5.58 4.44 17.01
CA LEU A 25 7.01 4.34 16.67
C LEU A 25 7.75 3.55 17.75
N VAL A 26 8.71 2.72 17.33
CA VAL A 26 9.53 1.86 18.19
C VAL A 26 10.99 2.03 17.78
N GLU A 27 11.86 2.40 18.71
CA GLU A 27 13.29 2.52 18.46
C GLU A 27 13.94 1.15 18.22
N ASP A 28 15.01 1.10 17.41
CA ASP A 28 15.63 -0.17 17.01
C ASP A 28 16.13 -1.01 18.21
N LYS A 29 16.70 -0.34 19.23
CA LYS A 29 17.08 -0.93 20.52
C LYS A 29 15.92 -1.59 21.28
N ASP A 30 14.70 -1.10 21.10
CA ASP A 30 13.50 -1.56 21.82
C ASP A 30 12.71 -2.60 21.01
N PHE A 31 13.14 -2.93 19.78
CA PHE A 31 12.48 -3.88 18.87
C PHE A 31 12.23 -5.24 19.52
N ASN A 32 13.22 -5.81 20.22
CA ASN A 32 13.06 -7.12 20.86
C ASN A 32 12.04 -7.09 22.01
N ALA A 33 11.94 -5.97 22.75
CA ALA A 33 10.93 -5.79 23.78
C ALA A 33 9.54 -5.61 23.17
N ALA A 34 9.42 -4.82 22.09
CA ALA A 34 8.17 -4.69 21.34
C ALA A 34 7.69 -6.04 20.77
N CYS A 35 8.60 -6.83 20.19
CA CYS A 35 8.31 -8.19 19.75
C CYS A 35 7.85 -9.08 20.92
N ALA A 36 8.50 -9.03 22.08
CA ALA A 36 8.10 -9.83 23.24
C ALA A 36 6.68 -9.47 23.75
N VAL A 37 6.37 -8.17 23.86
CA VAL A 37 5.03 -7.68 24.23
C VAL A 37 3.98 -8.15 23.23
N LEU A 38 4.21 -7.96 21.93
CA LEU A 38 3.29 -8.38 20.88
C LEU A 38 3.14 -9.91 20.78
N SER A 39 4.20 -10.67 21.07
CA SER A 39 4.16 -12.15 21.08
C SER A 39 3.32 -12.68 22.23
N GLY A 40 3.44 -12.06 23.42
CA GLY A 40 2.58 -12.36 24.57
C GLY A 40 1.12 -11.97 24.31
N PHE A 41 0.90 -10.77 23.75
CA PHE A 41 -0.44 -10.26 23.44
C PHE A 41 -1.18 -11.10 22.38
N CYS A 42 -0.49 -11.46 21.29
CA CYS A 42 -1.05 -12.29 20.22
C CYS A 42 -0.94 -13.80 20.46
N ALA A 43 -0.38 -14.23 21.60
CA ALA A 43 -0.11 -15.62 21.96
C ALA A 43 0.62 -16.45 20.86
N MET A 44 1.48 -15.78 20.07
CA MET A 44 2.15 -16.38 18.90
C MET A 44 3.57 -15.85 18.73
N SER A 45 4.45 -16.65 18.11
CA SER A 45 5.80 -16.18 17.75
C SER A 45 5.74 -15.19 16.57
N PRO A 46 6.63 -14.19 16.53
CA PRO A 46 6.71 -13.27 15.40
C PRO A 46 7.38 -13.95 14.21
N TRP A 47 7.03 -13.51 13.00
CA TRP A 47 7.67 -13.96 11.76
C TRP A 47 8.06 -12.76 10.89
N GLU A 48 9.18 -12.86 10.18
CA GLU A 48 9.58 -11.84 9.20
C GLU A 48 9.00 -12.18 7.82
N THR A 49 8.54 -11.17 7.08
CA THR A 49 8.38 -11.26 5.62
C THR A 49 9.04 -10.05 4.96
N VAL A 50 9.80 -10.27 3.90
CA VAL A 50 10.36 -9.18 3.09
C VAL A 50 9.53 -9.07 1.82
N ASN A 51 9.05 -7.86 1.53
CA ASN A 51 8.20 -7.59 0.38
C ASN A 51 8.89 -6.62 -0.58
N ARG A 52 9.18 -7.09 -1.80
CA ARG A 52 9.51 -6.21 -2.92
C ARG A 52 8.22 -5.52 -3.37
N VAL A 53 8.06 -4.27 -2.95
CA VAL A 53 6.91 -3.45 -3.36
C VAL A 53 7.21 -2.78 -4.70
N LEU A 54 6.21 -2.77 -5.57
CA LEU A 54 6.15 -2.15 -6.90
C LEU A 54 4.79 -1.47 -7.09
N TYR A 55 4.53 -0.50 -6.23
CA TYR A 55 4.36 0.89 -6.64
C TYR A 55 3.73 1.15 -8.07
N LEU A 56 2.51 1.74 -8.23
CA LEU A 56 1.78 1.96 -9.53
C LEU A 56 0.78 3.18 -9.71
N GLN A 57 1.23 4.43 -9.98
CA GLN A 57 0.48 5.66 -10.40
C GLN A 57 -0.26 5.58 -11.75
N GLY A 58 -1.59 5.71 -11.79
CA GLY A 58 -2.40 5.67 -13.02
C GLY A 58 -2.24 6.81 -14.04
N PRO A 59 -2.95 6.72 -15.19
CA PRO A 59 -2.89 7.71 -16.27
C PRO A 59 -3.42 9.10 -15.84
N PRO A 60 -2.96 10.22 -16.44
CA PRO A 60 -3.40 11.57 -16.03
C PRO A 60 -4.91 11.83 -16.14
N ARG A 61 -5.60 11.10 -17.02
CA ARG A 61 -7.07 11.04 -17.10
C ARG A 61 -7.52 9.66 -16.61
N PRO A 62 -8.45 9.56 -15.64
CA PRO A 62 -8.96 8.26 -15.18
C PRO A 62 -9.72 7.54 -16.30
N SER A 63 -9.51 6.23 -16.40
CA SER A 63 -10.14 5.37 -17.42
C SER A 63 -10.44 3.95 -16.92
N GLY A 64 -10.14 3.61 -15.66
CA GLY A 64 -10.32 2.27 -15.14
C GLY A 64 -9.22 1.28 -15.56
N ILE A 65 -9.62 0.01 -15.61
CA ILE A 65 -8.90 -1.08 -16.26
C ILE A 65 -9.70 -1.45 -17.53
N THR A 66 -9.27 -0.94 -18.68
CA THR A 66 -9.95 -1.15 -19.98
C THR A 66 -9.38 -2.36 -20.73
N ASN A 67 -8.06 -2.54 -20.71
CA ASN A 67 -7.44 -3.72 -21.31
C ASN A 67 -7.41 -4.89 -20.30
N GLN A 68 -7.93 -6.04 -20.74
CA GLN A 68 -8.02 -7.29 -19.98
C GLN A 68 -7.48 -8.48 -20.78
N SER A 69 -6.60 -8.25 -21.77
CA SER A 69 -5.89 -9.29 -22.53
C SER A 69 -4.97 -10.12 -21.64
N SER A 70 -4.29 -9.44 -20.71
CA SER A 70 -3.21 -9.99 -19.88
C SER A 70 -3.70 -10.58 -18.56
N ILE A 71 -5.01 -10.53 -18.29
CA ILE A 71 -5.67 -11.15 -17.14
C ILE A 71 -6.05 -12.58 -17.50
N ASP A 72 -5.50 -13.56 -16.76
CA ASP A 72 -5.77 -14.98 -16.97
C ASP A 72 -7.26 -15.34 -16.74
N LYS A 73 -7.80 -16.22 -17.58
CA LYS A 73 -9.22 -16.61 -17.63
C LYS A 73 -9.34 -18.14 -17.69
N PRO A 74 -10.41 -18.75 -17.12
CA PRO A 74 -11.56 -18.10 -16.48
C PRO A 74 -11.26 -17.55 -15.08
N LEU A 75 -11.93 -16.46 -14.72
CA LEU A 75 -11.82 -15.84 -13.40
C LEU A 75 -12.79 -16.47 -12.40
N ARG A 76 -12.37 -16.62 -11.13
CA ARG A 76 -13.28 -16.94 -10.02
C ARG A 76 -14.27 -15.78 -9.78
N LYS A 77 -15.47 -16.07 -9.27
CA LYS A 77 -16.57 -15.08 -9.15
C LYS A 77 -16.23 -13.92 -8.21
N ASP A 78 -15.58 -14.21 -7.09
CA ASP A 78 -15.04 -13.25 -6.13
C ASP A 78 -13.98 -12.35 -6.78
N LEU A 79 -12.99 -12.95 -7.46
CA LEU A 79 -11.92 -12.24 -8.15
C LEU A 79 -12.47 -11.32 -9.27
N ALA A 80 -13.49 -11.77 -10.00
CA ALA A 80 -14.16 -10.95 -11.01
C ALA A 80 -14.91 -9.74 -10.42
N LEU A 81 -15.45 -9.84 -9.20
CA LEU A 81 -16.04 -8.70 -8.48
C LEU A 81 -14.96 -7.69 -8.09
N LEU A 82 -13.79 -8.14 -7.61
CA LEU A 82 -12.67 -7.26 -7.26
C LEU A 82 -12.13 -6.50 -8.47
N TRP A 83 -11.97 -7.16 -9.63
CA TRP A 83 -11.58 -6.50 -10.88
C TRP A 83 -12.60 -5.45 -11.34
N LYS A 84 -13.90 -5.72 -11.19
CA LYS A 84 -14.98 -4.76 -11.49
C LYS A 84 -14.98 -3.57 -10.54
N GLU A 85 -14.78 -3.82 -9.25
CA GLU A 85 -14.72 -2.82 -8.18
C GLU A 85 -13.49 -1.91 -8.36
N LEU A 86 -12.33 -2.50 -8.61
CA LEU A 86 -11.08 -1.81 -8.96
C LEU A 86 -11.23 -0.95 -10.21
N HIS A 87 -11.78 -1.49 -11.30
CA HIS A 87 -12.10 -0.71 -12.50
C HIS A 87 -13.00 0.49 -12.15
N GLN A 88 -14.06 0.29 -11.35
CA GLN A 88 -15.01 1.36 -11.04
C GLN A 88 -14.39 2.50 -10.22
N SER A 89 -13.48 2.22 -9.29
CA SER A 89 -12.72 3.26 -8.59
C SER A 89 -11.79 4.02 -9.54
N LEU A 90 -11.03 3.28 -10.35
CA LEU A 90 -10.02 3.81 -11.28
C LEU A 90 -10.62 4.56 -12.49
N SER A 91 -11.90 4.34 -12.81
CA SER A 91 -12.65 5.13 -13.80
C SER A 91 -13.14 6.47 -13.25
N ARG A 92 -13.12 6.70 -11.93
CA ARG A 92 -13.51 7.97 -11.28
C ARG A 92 -12.33 8.86 -10.99
N GLN A 93 -11.25 8.29 -10.43
CA GLN A 93 -10.09 9.04 -9.96
C GLN A 93 -8.81 8.29 -10.31
N SER A 94 -7.86 9.00 -10.93
CA SER A 94 -6.53 8.45 -11.13
C SER A 94 -5.79 8.44 -9.80
N CYS A 95 -5.26 7.29 -9.43
CA CYS A 95 -4.59 7.09 -8.15
C CYS A 95 -3.49 6.05 -8.29
N ILE A 96 -2.84 5.78 -7.16
CA ILE A 96 -1.63 4.99 -7.11
C ILE A 96 -1.87 3.61 -6.49
N LEU A 97 -1.85 2.60 -7.36
CA LEU A 97 -1.88 1.18 -7.04
C LEU A 97 -0.52 0.69 -6.50
N GLN A 98 -0.45 -0.58 -6.12
CA GLN A 98 0.76 -1.29 -5.74
C GLN A 98 0.73 -2.72 -6.27
N VAL A 99 1.85 -3.25 -6.74
CA VAL A 99 2.13 -4.68 -6.77
C VAL A 99 3.06 -5.03 -5.61
N ARG A 100 2.90 -6.20 -4.99
CA ARG A 100 3.79 -6.73 -3.94
C ARG A 100 4.24 -8.14 -4.31
N TYR A 101 5.54 -8.41 -4.20
CA TYR A 101 6.11 -9.76 -4.32
C TYR A 101 6.84 -10.11 -3.02
N GLU A 102 6.57 -11.28 -2.45
CA GLU A 102 7.32 -11.79 -1.29
C GLU A 102 8.71 -12.27 -1.75
N ILE A 103 9.77 -11.89 -1.03
CA ILE A 103 11.16 -12.21 -1.37
C ILE A 103 11.93 -12.77 -0.16
N VAL A 104 12.97 -13.54 -0.42
CA VAL A 104 13.88 -14.13 0.57
C VAL A 104 15.25 -13.51 0.43
N LYS A 105 15.76 -12.86 1.49
CA LYS A 105 17.03 -12.10 1.48
C LYS A 105 18.18 -12.89 0.84
N ASP A 106 18.42 -14.10 1.33
CA ASP A 106 19.58 -14.94 0.96
C ASP A 106 19.48 -15.56 -0.44
N ARG A 107 18.33 -15.40 -1.13
CA ARG A 107 18.05 -15.96 -2.46
C ARG A 107 17.90 -14.88 -3.54
N ASP A 108 17.19 -13.80 -3.21
CA ASP A 108 16.71 -12.82 -4.18
C ASP A 108 17.53 -11.50 -4.18
N MET A 109 18.45 -11.32 -3.22
CA MET A 109 19.23 -10.10 -3.04
C MET A 109 20.74 -10.35 -3.17
N GLY A 110 21.46 -9.33 -3.64
CA GLY A 110 22.92 -9.36 -3.80
C GLY A 110 23.40 -9.81 -5.18
N PRO A 111 24.72 -9.72 -5.45
CA PRO A 111 25.27 -9.88 -6.81
C PRO A 111 25.19 -11.31 -7.37
N SER A 112 24.96 -12.30 -6.51
CA SER A 112 24.78 -13.71 -6.88
C SER A 112 23.32 -14.12 -7.05
N SER A 113 22.34 -13.21 -6.83
CA SER A 113 20.93 -13.55 -7.02
C SER A 113 20.55 -13.60 -8.50
N ALA A 114 19.67 -14.56 -8.85
CA ALA A 114 19.11 -14.65 -10.19
C ALA A 114 18.16 -13.46 -10.45
N PRO A 115 18.15 -12.85 -11.65
CA PRO A 115 17.19 -11.81 -11.99
C PRO A 115 15.73 -12.27 -11.80
N MET A 116 14.90 -11.45 -11.17
CA MET A 116 13.51 -11.79 -10.88
C MET A 116 12.63 -11.68 -12.13
N ASP A 117 11.98 -12.77 -12.53
CA ASP A 117 10.86 -12.73 -13.48
C ASP A 117 9.55 -12.33 -12.75
N LEU A 118 9.31 -11.03 -12.75
CA LEU A 118 8.13 -10.40 -12.13
C LEU A 118 6.82 -10.68 -12.90
N ASP A 119 6.89 -11.23 -14.12
CA ASP A 119 5.70 -11.48 -14.94
C ASP A 119 5.17 -12.91 -14.74
N SER A 120 6.04 -13.90 -14.44
CA SER A 120 5.61 -15.25 -14.05
C SER A 120 5.43 -15.47 -12.54
N MET A 121 6.13 -14.70 -11.69
CA MET A 121 5.91 -14.74 -10.23
C MET A 121 4.49 -14.30 -9.86
N PRO A 122 3.80 -15.00 -8.93
CA PRO A 122 2.55 -14.52 -8.36
C PRO A 122 2.84 -13.31 -7.45
N GLY A 123 1.99 -12.29 -7.54
CA GLY A 123 2.06 -11.10 -6.68
C GLY A 123 0.69 -10.64 -6.19
N VAL A 124 0.67 -9.60 -5.37
CA VAL A 124 -0.56 -8.98 -4.84
C VAL A 124 -0.73 -7.60 -5.45
N LEU A 125 -1.81 -7.38 -6.21
CA LEU A 125 -2.24 -6.05 -6.64
C LEU A 125 -3.09 -5.42 -5.54
N ARG A 126 -2.78 -4.18 -5.16
CA ARG A 126 -3.37 -3.50 -4.00
C ARG A 126 -3.73 -2.06 -4.38
N TRP A 127 -4.99 -1.69 -4.20
CA TRP A 127 -5.53 -0.33 -4.30
C TRP A 127 -5.94 0.17 -2.92
N ALA A 128 -5.76 1.47 -2.68
CA ALA A 128 -6.26 2.12 -1.47
C ALA A 128 -6.83 3.51 -1.79
N ASP A 129 -7.99 3.80 -1.21
CA ASP A 129 -8.65 5.10 -1.33
C ASP A 129 -8.05 6.13 -0.35
N PHE A 130 -8.49 7.38 -0.49
CA PHE A 130 -8.20 8.45 0.45
C PHE A 130 -8.96 8.22 1.77
N PRO A 131 -8.35 8.44 2.96
CA PRO A 131 -9.04 8.17 4.21
C PRO A 131 -10.20 9.11 4.54
N ASP A 132 -11.21 8.52 5.18
CA ASP A 132 -12.38 9.20 5.69
C ASP A 132 -11.99 10.33 6.67
N PRO A 133 -12.83 11.38 6.83
CA PRO A 133 -12.64 12.34 7.91
C PRO A 133 -12.71 11.64 9.29
N PRO A 134 -11.94 12.09 10.30
CA PRO A 134 -12.04 11.55 11.65
C PRO A 134 -13.38 11.97 12.31
N HIS A 135 -14.42 11.16 12.11
CA HIS A 135 -15.75 11.36 12.68
C HIS A 135 -15.75 11.02 14.19
N GLY A 136 -15.22 11.93 15.01
CA GLY A 136 -15.17 11.80 16.48
C GLY A 136 -14.13 10.83 17.03
N ARG A 137 -13.42 10.08 16.18
CA ARG A 137 -12.38 9.11 16.55
C ARG A 137 -11.01 9.54 15.99
N PRO A 138 -10.37 10.60 16.54
CA PRO A 138 -9.31 11.36 15.86
C PRO A 138 -8.02 10.59 15.55
N LEU A 139 -7.74 9.51 16.27
CA LEU A 139 -6.58 8.65 16.03
C LEU A 139 -6.82 7.64 14.89
N LEU A 140 -8.06 7.20 14.70
CA LEU A 140 -8.39 6.06 13.86
C LEU A 140 -8.46 6.46 12.37
N THR A 141 -7.57 5.92 11.55
CA THR A 141 -7.63 6.10 10.09
C THR A 141 -8.47 4.99 9.49
N GLN A 142 -9.61 5.33 8.87
CA GLN A 142 -10.44 4.42 8.07
C GLN A 142 -10.32 4.73 6.58
N ARG A 143 -10.27 3.70 5.73
CA ARG A 143 -10.46 3.82 4.28
C ARG A 143 -10.96 2.56 3.59
N LYS A 144 -11.38 2.71 2.34
CA LYS A 144 -11.63 1.61 1.41
C LYS A 144 -10.33 1.10 0.78
N MET A 145 -10.22 -0.21 0.53
CA MET A 145 -9.14 -0.86 -0.21
C MET A 145 -9.68 -1.98 -1.11
N VAL A 146 -8.87 -2.42 -2.08
CA VAL A 146 -9.08 -3.65 -2.86
C VAL A 146 -7.74 -4.37 -2.98
N GLU A 147 -7.73 -5.68 -2.75
CA GLU A 147 -6.53 -6.52 -2.84
C GLU A 147 -6.83 -7.76 -3.67
N ILE A 148 -5.99 -8.00 -4.68
CA ILE A 148 -6.10 -9.11 -5.63
C ILE A 148 -4.81 -9.92 -5.49
N TRP A 149 -4.94 -11.09 -4.86
CA TRP A 149 -3.83 -11.97 -4.48
C TRP A 149 -3.48 -12.98 -5.58
N GLU A 150 -2.25 -13.50 -5.51
CA GLU A 150 -1.69 -14.57 -6.38
C GLU A 150 -1.70 -14.30 -7.90
N GLN A 151 -1.95 -13.05 -8.30
CA GLN A 151 -2.09 -12.68 -9.71
C GLN A 151 -0.70 -12.63 -10.39
N LYS A 152 -0.60 -13.33 -11.53
CA LYS A 152 0.57 -13.28 -12.44
C LYS A 152 0.40 -12.15 -13.47
N LYS A 153 1.46 -11.86 -14.22
CA LYS A 153 1.49 -10.83 -15.29
C LYS A 153 1.10 -9.44 -14.82
N LEU A 154 1.30 -9.13 -13.53
CA LEU A 154 0.83 -7.88 -12.94
C LEU A 154 1.47 -6.64 -13.57
N LEU A 155 2.74 -6.69 -13.95
CA LEU A 155 3.38 -5.57 -14.65
C LEU A 155 2.84 -5.38 -16.08
N PRO A 156 2.65 -6.43 -16.92
CA PRO A 156 1.88 -6.35 -18.16
C PRO A 156 0.49 -5.74 -17.97
N ILE A 157 -0.38 -6.32 -17.13
CA ILE A 157 -1.77 -5.84 -16.92
C ILE A 157 -1.80 -4.35 -16.55
N MET A 158 -0.83 -3.89 -15.76
CA MET A 158 -0.76 -2.51 -15.28
C MET A 158 -0.08 -1.56 -16.28
N ARG A 159 0.87 -2.04 -17.08
CA ARG A 159 1.48 -1.33 -18.22
C ARG A 159 0.46 -1.12 -19.33
N ASP A 160 -0.29 -2.16 -19.67
CA ASP A 160 -1.38 -2.19 -20.65
C ASP A 160 -2.52 -1.19 -20.32
N ASN A 161 -2.58 -0.75 -19.06
CA ASN A 161 -3.56 0.23 -18.56
C ASN A 161 -2.90 1.54 -18.04
N ASN A 162 -1.59 1.74 -18.23
CA ASN A 162 -0.81 2.97 -17.93
C ASN A 162 -0.51 3.33 -16.44
N TYR A 163 -0.10 2.38 -15.58
CA TYR A 163 0.18 2.62 -14.13
C TYR A 163 1.70 2.61 -13.70
N ARG A 164 2.14 3.42 -12.67
CA ARG A 164 3.56 3.91 -12.41
C ARG A 164 4.00 4.50 -10.96
N PHE A 165 4.12 3.77 -9.83
CA PHE A 165 4.74 4.13 -8.47
C PHE A 165 4.01 4.74 -7.16
N PHE A 166 3.56 3.98 -6.07
CA PHE A 166 3.49 4.29 -4.54
C PHE A 166 3.05 3.12 -3.52
N ARG A 167 2.48 3.33 -2.29
CA ARG A 167 2.31 2.38 -1.08
C ARG A 167 1.08 2.69 -0.14
N GLU A 168 0.59 1.98 0.94
CA GLU A 168 0.46 0.57 1.48
C GLU A 168 -0.46 0.44 2.77
N GLU A 169 -0.92 -0.77 3.25
CA GLU A 169 -1.66 -0.95 4.56
C GLU A 169 -1.94 -2.40 5.18
N ILE A 170 -2.69 -2.42 6.33
CA ILE A 170 -3.34 -3.40 7.30
C ILE A 170 -2.93 -4.90 7.44
N GLU A 171 -2.70 -5.34 8.71
CA GLU A 171 -1.91 -6.50 9.26
C GLU A 171 -1.16 -6.10 10.58
N PHE A 172 -1.09 -6.84 11.72
CA PHE A 172 -0.22 -6.42 12.85
C PHE A 172 1.26 -6.43 12.42
N CYS A 173 1.89 -5.25 12.26
CA CYS A 173 3.26 -5.16 11.75
C CYS A 173 4.16 -4.32 12.66
N LEU A 174 5.39 -4.75 12.87
CA LEU A 174 6.53 -3.84 12.97
C LEU A 174 7.12 -3.69 11.57
N THR A 175 6.75 -2.62 10.84
CA THR A 175 7.32 -2.33 9.51
C THR A 175 8.52 -1.42 9.60
N ARG A 176 9.59 -1.73 8.85
CA ARG A 176 10.57 -0.75 8.39
C ARG A 176 10.51 -0.68 6.86
N GLN A 177 10.73 0.50 6.30
CA GLN A 177 10.81 0.71 4.85
C GLN A 177 12.25 1.03 4.46
N TYR A 178 12.67 0.56 3.29
CA TYR A 178 14.00 0.79 2.73
C TYR A 178 13.88 1.27 1.27
N PHE A 179 14.79 2.16 0.87
CA PHE A 179 15.01 2.53 -0.52
C PHE A 179 15.97 1.53 -1.19
N LEU A 180 15.67 1.14 -2.43
CA LEU A 180 16.51 0.25 -3.26
C LEU A 180 17.48 1.02 -4.17
N ARG A 181 17.48 2.36 -4.05
CA ARG A 181 18.25 3.34 -4.82
C ARG A 181 18.47 4.59 -3.93
N PRO A 182 19.32 5.56 -4.31
CA PRO A 182 19.43 6.84 -3.58
C PRO A 182 18.07 7.57 -3.51
N ILE A 183 17.85 8.40 -2.48
CA ILE A 183 16.56 9.10 -2.30
C ILE A 183 16.17 10.01 -3.49
N GLY A 184 17.17 10.55 -4.21
CA GLY A 184 16.95 11.31 -5.45
C GLY A 184 16.22 10.53 -6.55
N ASP A 185 16.35 9.20 -6.59
CA ASP A 185 15.65 8.30 -7.51
C ASP A 185 14.15 8.13 -7.20
N TYR A 186 13.64 8.76 -6.13
CA TYR A 186 12.22 8.77 -5.74
C TYR A 186 11.51 10.13 -5.87
N ALA A 187 12.19 11.17 -6.38
CA ALA A 187 11.56 12.45 -6.75
C ALA A 187 10.41 12.28 -7.78
N PRO A 188 9.41 13.18 -7.81
CA PRO A 188 8.25 13.10 -8.71
C PRO A 188 8.61 13.07 -10.20
N LEU A 189 7.78 12.42 -11.01
CA LEU A 189 8.03 12.22 -12.45
C LEU A 189 8.02 13.53 -13.26
N GLU A 190 7.30 14.56 -12.78
CA GLU A 190 7.35 15.92 -13.36
C GLU A 190 8.75 16.55 -13.21
N SER A 191 9.46 16.24 -12.13
CA SER A 191 10.83 16.68 -11.86
C SER A 191 11.91 15.88 -12.63
N ARG A 192 11.52 14.90 -13.46
CA ARG A 192 12.40 13.92 -14.14
C ARG A 192 12.46 14.07 -15.66
N GLY A 193 11.80 15.07 -16.25
CA GLY A 193 11.73 15.21 -17.71
C GLY A 193 11.10 14.00 -18.43
N GLY A 194 10.25 13.23 -17.73
CA GLY A 194 9.53 12.10 -18.30
C GLY A 194 10.28 10.76 -18.39
N GLN A 195 11.57 10.67 -18.03
CA GLN A 195 12.26 9.37 -18.00
C GLN A 195 11.67 8.45 -16.93
N GLN A 196 11.11 7.32 -17.37
CA GLN A 196 10.52 6.30 -16.51
C GLN A 196 11.61 5.34 -16.00
N PRO A 197 11.85 5.22 -14.67
CA PRO A 197 12.75 4.19 -14.16
C PRO A 197 12.10 2.81 -14.32
N SER A 198 12.80 1.87 -14.94
CA SER A 198 12.38 0.46 -14.96
C SER A 198 12.51 -0.17 -13.56
N PRO A 199 11.66 -1.17 -13.24
CA PRO A 199 11.91 -2.05 -12.09
C PRO A 199 13.28 -2.70 -12.22
N LEU A 200 14.04 -2.76 -11.11
CA LEU A 200 15.36 -3.40 -11.08
C LEU A 200 15.24 -4.92 -11.39
N ALA A 201 16.10 -5.46 -12.25
CA ALA A 201 16.06 -6.89 -12.59
C ALA A 201 16.57 -7.77 -11.43
N SER A 202 17.75 -7.44 -10.90
CA SER A 202 18.30 -7.95 -9.64
C SER A 202 18.12 -6.93 -8.51
N LEU A 203 18.21 -7.38 -7.26
CA LEU A 203 18.14 -6.50 -6.08
C LEU A 203 19.54 -6.28 -5.47
N PRO A 204 19.83 -5.09 -4.91
CA PRO A 204 21.05 -4.87 -4.14
C PRO A 204 21.13 -5.84 -2.95
N ALA A 205 22.32 -6.02 -2.37
CA ALA A 205 22.49 -6.79 -1.14
C ALA A 205 21.79 -6.09 0.06
N TRP A 206 21.48 -6.84 1.12
CA TRP A 206 20.67 -6.34 2.24
C TRP A 206 21.40 -5.28 3.10
N ASP A 207 22.72 -5.33 3.16
CA ASP A 207 23.60 -4.31 3.75
C ASP A 207 23.67 -3.01 2.92
N ALA A 208 23.33 -3.07 1.63
CA ALA A 208 23.41 -1.95 0.70
C ALA A 208 22.09 -1.16 0.51
N VAL A 209 21.00 -1.50 1.22
CA VAL A 209 19.74 -0.74 1.16
C VAL A 209 19.65 0.33 2.24
N THR A 210 19.20 1.54 1.89
CA THR A 210 19.10 2.66 2.83
C THR A 210 17.73 2.66 3.53
N PRO A 211 17.63 2.75 4.87
CA PRO A 211 16.36 2.97 5.56
C PRO A 211 15.63 4.24 5.06
N VAL A 212 14.30 4.24 5.09
CA VAL A 212 13.49 5.43 4.75
C VAL A 212 13.42 6.42 5.93
N ASP A 213 13.36 5.91 7.16
CA ASP A 213 13.54 6.72 8.37
C ASP A 213 15.02 6.79 8.72
N MET A 214 15.61 7.99 8.73
CA MET A 214 17.01 8.22 9.10
C MET A 214 17.30 7.89 10.58
N GLN A 215 16.27 7.85 11.43
CA GLN A 215 16.37 7.39 12.82
C GLN A 215 16.27 5.86 12.91
N ASN A 216 16.15 5.15 11.78
CA ASN A 216 16.08 3.69 11.65
C ASN A 216 15.01 3.03 12.55
N ARG A 217 13.89 3.71 12.82
CA ARG A 217 12.84 3.14 13.68
C ARG A 217 12.03 2.06 13.01
N TRP A 218 11.31 1.31 13.82
CA TRP A 218 10.19 0.47 13.40
C TRP A 218 8.89 1.25 13.55
N ILE A 219 7.99 1.11 12.59
CA ILE A 219 6.63 1.62 12.68
C ILE A 219 5.74 0.44 13.06
N LEU A 220 5.30 0.40 14.32
CA LEU A 220 4.22 -0.48 14.74
C LEU A 220 2.94 0.01 14.08
N LEU A 221 2.20 -0.90 13.46
CA LEU A 221 0.90 -0.63 12.88
C LEU A 221 -0.11 -1.64 13.43
N VAL A 222 -1.18 -1.17 14.06
CA VAL A 222 -2.27 -1.97 14.65
C VAL A 222 -3.57 -1.65 13.91
N LYS A 223 -4.27 -2.68 13.44
CA LYS A 223 -4.91 -2.64 12.12
C LYS A 223 -5.97 -3.74 11.96
N SER A 224 -7.22 -3.42 11.63
CA SER A 224 -8.32 -4.39 11.39
C SER A 224 -8.93 -4.32 9.98
N HIS A 225 -9.48 -5.44 9.51
CA HIS A 225 -10.04 -5.64 8.16
C HIS A 225 -11.56 -5.88 8.20
N VAL A 226 -12.28 -5.31 7.23
CA VAL A 226 -13.73 -5.52 7.05
C VAL A 226 -14.00 -5.94 5.60
N VAL A 227 -14.64 -7.10 5.40
CA VAL A 227 -14.90 -7.68 4.07
C VAL A 227 -16.10 -7.02 3.38
N GLN A 228 -17.03 -6.44 4.13
CA GLN A 228 -18.25 -5.80 3.62
C GLN A 228 -18.33 -4.35 4.13
N ASP A 229 -17.90 -3.42 3.29
CA ASP A 229 -17.89 -1.97 3.56
C ASP A 229 -19.28 -1.35 3.58
N ASN A 230 -20.27 -2.03 3.01
CA ASN A 230 -21.68 -1.62 3.03
C ASN A 230 -22.42 -1.98 4.33
N LYS A 231 -21.72 -2.48 5.37
CA LYS A 231 -22.28 -2.77 6.69
C LYS A 231 -21.65 -1.86 7.76
N PRO A 232 -22.39 -0.87 8.28
CA PRO A 232 -21.86 0.03 9.30
C PRO A 232 -21.58 -0.67 10.64
N ASP A 233 -22.32 -1.74 10.96
CA ASP A 233 -22.14 -2.50 12.21
C ASP A 233 -20.85 -3.35 12.19
N ASP A 234 -20.58 -4.09 11.12
CA ASP A 234 -19.32 -4.83 10.92
C ASP A 234 -18.11 -3.87 11.00
N ILE A 235 -18.24 -2.66 10.40
CA ILE A 235 -17.25 -1.59 10.53
C ILE A 235 -17.09 -1.16 11.99
N LYS A 236 -18.19 -0.80 12.67
CA LYS A 236 -18.17 -0.34 14.07
C LYS A 236 -17.51 -1.37 14.99
N ILE A 237 -17.85 -2.66 14.83
CA ILE A 237 -17.24 -3.76 15.59
C ILE A 237 -15.72 -3.78 15.37
N ALA A 238 -15.24 -3.68 14.12
CA ALA A 238 -13.80 -3.63 13.83
C ALA A 238 -13.11 -2.37 14.42
N GLN A 239 -13.79 -1.22 14.47
CA GLN A 239 -13.29 -0.02 15.15
C GLN A 239 -13.25 -0.17 16.67
N ASP A 240 -14.27 -0.79 17.27
CA ASP A 240 -14.43 -0.96 18.72
C ASP A 240 -13.47 -2.04 19.26
N GLN A 241 -13.24 -3.11 18.49
CA GLN A 241 -12.17 -4.11 18.73
C GLN A 241 -10.80 -3.46 18.78
N LEU A 242 -10.48 -2.58 17.81
CA LEU A 242 -9.26 -1.81 17.85
C LEU A 242 -9.20 -0.97 19.14
N LEU A 243 -10.26 -0.21 19.47
CA LEU A 243 -10.34 0.62 20.67
C LEU A 243 -9.99 -0.14 21.96
N SER A 244 -10.40 -1.40 22.10
CA SER A 244 -9.95 -2.29 23.19
C SER A 244 -8.44 -2.54 23.14
N ILE A 245 -7.94 -3.06 22.00
CA ILE A 245 -6.52 -3.41 21.80
C ILE A 245 -5.56 -2.25 22.12
N ARG A 246 -5.92 -0.99 21.80
CA ARG A 246 -5.07 0.17 22.16
C ARG A 246 -5.04 0.46 23.66
N LEU A 247 -6.15 0.26 24.38
CA LEU A 247 -6.19 0.44 25.84
C LEU A 247 -5.37 -0.66 26.53
N GLU A 248 -5.44 -1.89 26.02
CA GLU A 248 -4.64 -3.03 26.49
C GLU A 248 -3.13 -2.88 26.21
N LEU A 249 -2.78 -2.11 25.18
CA LEU A 249 -1.39 -1.79 24.79
C LEU A 249 -0.93 -0.37 25.23
N GLU A 250 -1.74 0.34 26.02
CA GLU A 250 -1.41 1.69 26.50
C GLU A 250 -0.27 1.62 27.54
N GLY A 251 0.64 2.61 27.52
CA GLY A 251 1.87 2.58 28.31
C GLY A 251 2.98 1.67 27.75
N ALA A 252 2.64 0.61 27.00
CA ALA A 252 3.61 -0.18 26.25
C ALA A 252 3.97 0.46 24.90
N PHE A 253 3.01 1.11 24.23
CA PHE A 253 3.22 1.79 22.95
C PHE A 253 2.58 3.17 22.89
N ASP A 254 3.32 4.14 22.35
CA ASP A 254 2.89 5.54 22.18
C ASP A 254 2.22 5.75 20.81
N PHE A 255 0.91 5.47 20.73
CA PHE A 255 0.12 5.57 19.51
C PHE A 255 -0.12 7.02 19.06
N LYS A 256 0.19 7.32 17.79
CA LYS A 256 0.11 8.67 17.22
C LYS A 256 -0.97 8.82 16.14
N THR A 257 -1.54 10.01 16.05
CA THR A 257 -2.33 10.44 14.88
C THR A 257 -1.40 10.65 13.69
N ILE A 258 -1.76 10.14 12.53
CA ILE A 258 -1.12 10.49 11.25
C ILE A 258 -2.11 11.36 10.45
N ASP A 259 -1.64 12.44 9.82
CA ASP A 259 -2.47 13.19 8.86
C ASP A 259 -2.83 12.27 7.68
N ARG A 260 -4.13 12.09 7.43
CA ARG A 260 -4.66 11.31 6.30
C ARG A 260 -4.09 11.70 4.93
N LYS A 261 -3.57 12.92 4.75
CA LYS A 261 -2.83 13.34 3.55
C LYS A 261 -1.58 12.48 3.27
N VAL A 262 -0.93 11.95 4.31
CA VAL A 262 0.21 11.00 4.20
C VAL A 262 -0.24 9.66 3.57
N HIS A 263 -1.54 9.46 3.39
CA HIS A 263 -2.14 8.24 2.83
C HIS A 263 -2.96 8.53 1.55
N ASP A 264 -2.87 9.75 1.02
CA ASP A 264 -3.50 10.13 -0.23
C ASP A 264 -2.76 9.51 -1.42
N THR A 265 -3.43 8.57 -2.08
CA THR A 265 -2.93 7.89 -3.28
C THR A 265 -3.38 8.60 -4.56
N ARG A 266 -4.20 9.67 -4.47
CA ARG A 266 -4.81 10.32 -5.63
C ARG A 266 -3.81 11.21 -6.33
N ILE A 267 -3.84 11.17 -7.65
CA ILE A 267 -3.01 12.01 -8.51
C ILE A 267 -3.77 13.32 -8.74
N ALA A 268 -3.11 14.44 -8.47
CA ALA A 268 -3.65 15.75 -8.80
C ALA A 268 -3.91 15.83 -10.31
N GLN A 269 -5.15 16.12 -10.71
CA GLN A 269 -5.46 16.35 -12.12
C GLN A 269 -4.76 17.65 -12.55
N GLN A 270 -3.91 17.57 -13.58
CA GLN A 270 -3.39 18.76 -14.22
C GLN A 270 -4.57 19.57 -14.76
N GLN A 271 -4.75 20.79 -14.25
CA GLN A 271 -5.76 21.71 -14.75
C GLN A 271 -5.39 22.05 -16.20
N GLN A 272 -6.13 21.47 -17.15
CA GLN A 272 -6.02 21.90 -18.55
C GLN A 272 -6.41 23.37 -18.60
N GLY A 273 -5.55 24.17 -19.24
CA GLY A 273 -5.46 25.60 -18.96
C GLY A 273 -6.81 26.32 -18.96
N ILE A 274 -7.13 26.94 -17.82
CA ILE A 274 -8.08 28.05 -17.78
C ILE A 274 -7.50 29.09 -18.74
N GLN A 275 -8.11 29.26 -19.92
CA GLN A 275 -7.85 30.44 -20.73
C GLN A 275 -8.23 31.64 -19.87
N ALA A 276 -7.24 32.40 -19.44
CA ALA A 276 -7.46 33.62 -18.67
C ALA A 276 -8.30 34.56 -19.53
N LEU A 277 -9.59 34.69 -19.19
CA LEU A 277 -10.51 35.62 -19.87
C LEU A 277 -9.85 37.01 -19.83
N PRO A 278 -9.60 37.65 -20.99
CA PRO A 278 -8.78 38.85 -21.04
C PRO A 278 -9.50 40.01 -20.36
N GLN A 279 -9.12 40.32 -19.12
CA GLN A 279 -9.65 41.42 -18.32
C GLN A 279 -9.20 42.78 -18.86
N LYS A 280 -9.74 43.19 -20.01
CA LYS A 280 -9.72 44.59 -20.45
C LYS A 280 -10.83 45.38 -19.77
N VAL A 281 -10.60 45.77 -18.52
CA VAL A 281 -11.37 46.85 -17.89
C VAL A 281 -10.86 48.18 -18.46
N MET A 282 -11.56 48.71 -19.46
CA MET A 282 -11.32 50.06 -19.97
C MET A 282 -11.88 51.07 -18.96
N LEU A 283 -11.02 51.61 -18.09
CA LEU A 283 -11.35 52.78 -17.26
C LEU A 283 -11.42 54.03 -18.15
N GLY A 284 -12.62 54.29 -18.69
CA GLY A 284 -12.92 55.54 -19.37
C GLY A 284 -12.82 56.72 -18.40
N LYS A 285 -12.07 57.75 -18.80
CA LYS A 285 -12.08 59.06 -18.14
C LYS A 285 -13.00 60.00 -18.92
N SER A 286 -14.00 60.54 -18.22
CA SER A 286 -14.74 61.76 -18.52
C SER A 286 -15.17 62.38 -17.20
#